data_AF-A0A3F2ZDG3-F1
#
_entry.id   AF-A0A3F2ZDG3-F1
#
_cell.length_a   1.000
_cell.length_b   1.000
_cell.length_c   1.000
_cell.angle_alpha   90.00
_cell.angle_beta   90.00
_cell.angle_gamma   90.00
#
_symmetry.space_group_name_H-M   'P 1'
#
loop_
_entity.id
_entity.type
_entity.pdbx_description
1 polymer ?
#
loop_
_entity_poly.entity_id
_entity_poly.type
_entity_poly.pdbx_seq_one_letter_code
_entity_poly.pdbx_strand_id
1 'polypeptide(L)' 'MENDAGDFVDLYCPRKCSASNRIIHAKDHASIQINLVDV' A
#
# COMPACT_ATOMS: atom_id res chain seq x y z
N MET A 1 -7.47 -5.00 8.15
CA MET A 1 -8.81 -5.44 8.58
C MET A 1 -8.61 -6.10 9.92
N GLU A 2 -9.39 -5.69 10.90
CA GLU A 2 -9.38 -6.25 12.26
C GLU A 2 -10.67 -7.04 12.45
N ASN A 3 -10.59 -8.17 13.16
CA ASN A 3 -11.78 -8.88 13.62
C ASN A 3 -12.33 -8.25 14.91
N ASP A 4 -13.46 -8.75 15.42
CA ASP A 4 -14.08 -8.28 16.66
C ASP A 4 -13.21 -8.50 17.92
N ALA A 5 -12.17 -9.34 17.83
CA ALA A 5 -11.19 -9.56 18.90
C ALA A 5 -10.00 -8.58 18.84
N GLY A 6 -9.96 -7.70 17.83
CA GLY A 6 -8.88 -6.73 17.62
C GLY A 6 -7.65 -7.31 16.92
N ASP A 7 -7.73 -8.54 16.39
CA ASP A 7 -6.62 -9.15 15.66
C ASP A 7 -6.63 -8.72 14.19
N PHE A 8 -5.46 -8.40 13.64
CA PHE A 8 -5.28 -8.15 12.21
C PHE A 8 -5.42 -9.45 11.41
N VAL A 9 -6.47 -9.53 10.59
CA VAL A 9 -6.77 -10.72 9.77
C VAL A 9 -6.19 -10.62 8.35
N ASP A 10 -5.84 -9.42 7.89
CA ASP A 10 -5.32 -9.22 6.53
C ASP A 10 -3.90 -9.76 6.38
N LEU A 11 -3.63 -10.44 5.26
CA LEU A 11 -2.29 -10.94 4.93
C LEU A 11 -1.29 -9.80 4.65
N TYR A 12 -1.76 -8.67 4.12
CA TYR A 12 -0.95 -7.47 3.87
C TYR A 12 -1.83 -6.23 3.70
N CYS A 13 -1.24 -5.07 3.99
CA CYS A 13 -1.83 -3.77 3.68
C CYS A 13 -1.16 -3.21 2.41
N PRO A 14 -1.90 -3.00 1.29
CA PRO A 14 -1.31 -2.56 0.02
C PRO A 14 -0.80 -1.13 0.07
N ARG A 15 0.13 -0.80 -0.83
CA ARG A 15 0.60 0.58 -1.03
C ARG A 15 -0.51 1.44 -1.64
N LYS A 16 -0.47 2.74 -1.34
CA LYS A 16 -1.34 3.74 -1.95
C LYS A 16 -0.50 4.72 -2.77
N CYS A 17 -1.03 5.11 -3.93
CA CYS A 17 -0.45 6.18 -4.74
C CYS A 17 -0.49 7.50 -3.96
N SER A 18 0.66 8.17 -3.81
CA SER A 18 0.76 9.44 -3.08
C SER A 18 -0.01 10.58 -3.74
N ALA A 19 -0.16 10.56 -5.07
CA ALA A 19 -0.85 11.63 -5.80
C ALA A 19 -2.38 11.47 -5.81
N SER A 20 -2.89 10.23 -5.93
CA SER A 20 -4.33 9.98 -6.15
C SER A 20 -5.03 9.22 -5.02
N ASN A 21 -4.29 8.76 -4.00
CA ASN A 21 -4.77 7.88 -2.92
C ASN A 21 -5.38 6.55 -3.39
N ARG A 22 -5.23 6.18 -4.67
CA ARG A 22 -5.66 4.88 -5.20
C ARG A 22 -4.79 3.76 -4.64
N ILE A 23 -5.41 2.61 -4.37
CA ILE A 23 -4.72 1.39 -3.93
C ILE A 23 -3.97 0.79 -5.12
N ILE A 24 -2.69 0.46 -4.92
CA ILE A 24 -1.86 -0.21 -5.92
C ILE A 24 -2.08 -1.71 -5.81
N HIS A 25 -2.63 -2.32 -6.86
CA HIS A 25 -2.90 -3.75 -6.90
C HIS A 25 -1.62 -4.58 -7.10
N ALA A 26 -1.62 -5.83 -6.64
CA ALA A 26 -0.44 -6.71 -6.69
C ALA A 26 0.07 -7.01 -8.12
N LYS A 27 -0.79 -6.96 -9.14
CA LYS A 27 -0.43 -7.18 -10.56
C LYS A 27 -0.25 -5.88 -11.35
N ASP A 28 -0.26 -4.72 -10.68
CA ASP A 28 0.00 -3.46 -11.34
C ASP A 28 1.49 -3.26 -11.54
N HIS A 29 1.99 -3.69 -12.70
CA HIS A 29 3.39 -3.59 -13.10
C HIS A 29 3.77 -2.21 -13.66
N ALA A 30 2.79 -1.32 -13.88
CA ALA A 30 3.06 0.03 -14.36
C ALA A 30 3.38 1.01 -13.21
N SER A 31 2.96 0.67 -11.98
CA SER A 31 3.28 1.45 -10.78
C SER A 31 4.76 1.34 -10.42
N ILE A 32 5.41 2.50 -10.25
CA ILE A 32 6.81 2.61 -9.82
C ILE A 32 6.92 3.32 -8.46
N GLN A 33 8.06 3.15 -7.81
CA GLN A 33 8.42 3.91 -6.61
C GLN A 33 9.67 4.75 -6.92
N ILE A 34 9.61 6.03 -6.57
CA ILE A 34 10.72 6.97 -6.76
C ILE A 34 11.24 7.35 -5.37
N ASN A 35 12.54 7.14 -5.13
CA ASN A 35 13.20 7.55 -3.90
C ASN A 35 14.08 8.77 -4.19
N LEU A 36 13.95 9.82 -3.39
CA LEU A 36 14.76 11.03 -3.46
C LEU A 36 15.77 11.01 -2.31
N VAL A 37 17.02 11.40 -2.58
CA VAL A 37 18.04 11.56 -1.54
C VAL A 37 17.90 12.94 -0.90
N ASP A 38 18.09 13.01 0.41
CA ASP A 38 18.17 14.28 1.14
C ASP A 38 19.60 14.86 1.06
N VAL A 39 19.75 16.17 1.28
CA VAL A 39 21.03 16.91 1.10
C VAL A 39 21.82 17.02 2.41
#